data_AF-A0A7D8ALL1-F1
#
_entry.id   AF-A0A7D8ALL1-F1
#
_cell.length_a   1.000
_cell.length_b   1.000
_cell.length_c   1.000
_cell.angle_alpha   90.00
_cell.angle_beta   90.00
_cell.angle_gamma   90.00
#
_symmetry.space_group_name_H-M   'P 1'
#
loop_
_entity.id
_entity.type
_entity.pdbx_description
1 polymer ?
#
loop_
_entity_poly.entity_id
_entity_poly.type
_entity_poly.pdbx_seq_one_letter_code
_entity_poly.pdbx_strand_id
1 'polypeptide(L)'
;MSDQHNIFISHRHEDDALVGDLKKMLAGSGAEIRDSSITSETPNNAKSPDYIRKLLADQIRWAGKIIVIISPDTKNHEWVDWEIEYARKFPDKRIVGVWAPGTTHDDMPEPLDDYANAVVNWDAQAIIDALEGKDNWTAPSGTPAPVQSIPRAAC
;
A
#
# COMPACT_ATOMS: atom_id res chain seq x y z
N MET A 1 -17.51 -17.35 2.85
CA MET A 1 -16.22 -17.49 3.54
C MET A 1 -15.78 -16.07 3.79
N SER A 2 -15.69 -15.60 5.03
CA SER A 2 -15.23 -14.24 5.26
C SER A 2 -13.73 -14.23 5.02
N ASP A 3 -13.33 -13.80 3.83
CA ASP A 3 -11.93 -13.70 3.43
C ASP A 3 -11.29 -12.55 4.21
N GLN A 4 -10.76 -12.87 5.39
CA GLN A 4 -10.05 -11.89 6.22
C GLN A 4 -8.76 -11.47 5.52
N HIS A 5 -8.58 -10.17 5.31
CA HIS A 5 -7.42 -9.62 4.64
C HIS A 5 -6.58 -8.82 5.63
N ASN A 6 -5.44 -9.39 6.01
CA ASN A 6 -4.42 -8.66 6.77
C ASN A 6 -3.63 -7.79 5.80
N ILE A 7 -3.84 -6.49 5.89
CA ILE A 7 -3.21 -5.49 5.04
C ILE A 7 -2.30 -4.59 5.87
N PHE A 8 -1.24 -4.11 5.25
CA PHE A 8 -0.40 -3.05 5.80
C PHE A 8 -0.52 -1.83 4.88
N ILE A 9 -0.94 -0.70 5.43
CA ILE A 9 -1.10 0.54 4.64
C ILE A 9 0.13 1.42 4.88
N SER A 10 1.02 1.45 3.90
CA SER A 10 2.12 2.41 3.80
C SER A 10 1.55 3.76 3.36
N HIS A 11 1.83 4.78 4.17
CA HIS A 11 1.39 6.15 4.00
C HIS A 11 2.36 7.07 4.73
N ARG A 12 2.37 8.35 4.38
CA ARG A 12 3.08 9.34 5.18
C ARG A 12 2.24 9.69 6.41
N HIS A 13 2.90 10.05 7.51
CA HIS A 13 2.20 10.49 8.72
C HIS A 13 1.29 11.71 8.49
N GLU A 14 1.60 12.54 7.50
CA GLU A 14 0.76 13.67 7.08
C GLU A 14 -0.56 13.22 6.41
N ASP A 15 -0.59 11.98 5.92
CA ASP A 15 -1.71 11.34 5.21
C ASP A 15 -2.52 10.40 6.12
N ASP A 16 -2.35 10.47 7.45
CA ASP A 16 -3.13 9.65 8.41
C ASP A 16 -4.65 9.77 8.18
N ALA A 17 -5.12 10.95 7.76
CA ALA A 17 -6.51 11.20 7.41
C ALA A 17 -6.97 10.32 6.22
N LEU A 18 -6.13 10.19 5.19
CA LEU A 18 -6.41 9.35 4.02
C LEU A 18 -6.54 7.88 4.41
N VAL A 19 -5.73 7.40 5.34
CA VAL A 19 -5.85 6.04 5.88
C VAL A 19 -7.19 5.82 6.57
N GLY A 20 -7.63 6.79 7.37
CA GLY A 20 -8.94 6.76 8.03
C GLY A 20 -10.09 6.68 7.02
N ASP A 21 -10.05 7.49 5.96
CA ASP A 21 -11.03 7.47 4.88
C ASP A 21 -11.01 6.15 4.09
N LEU A 22 -9.83 5.64 3.76
CA LEU A 22 -9.67 4.34 3.08
C LEU A 22 -10.32 3.21 3.87
N LYS A 23 -10.07 3.16 5.18
CA LYS A 23 -10.66 2.15 6.08
C LYS A 23 -12.18 2.23 6.11
N LYS A 24 -12.74 3.43 6.22
CA LYS A 24 -14.20 3.63 6.20
C LYS A 24 -14.80 3.17 4.87
N MET A 25 -14.15 3.50 3.76
CA MET A 25 -14.57 3.11 2.42
C MET A 25 -14.56 1.58 2.26
N LEU A 26 -13.49 0.93 2.71
CA LEU A 26 -13.33 -0.53 2.67
C LEU A 26 -14.32 -1.26 3.58
N ALA A 27 -14.55 -0.74 4.80
CA ALA A 27 -15.55 -1.28 5.73
C ALA A 27 -16.97 -1.24 5.14
N GLY A 28 -17.28 -0.23 4.32
CA GLY A 28 -18.56 -0.12 3.61
C GLY A 28 -18.77 -1.17 2.52
N SER A 29 -17.70 -1.81 2.04
CA SER A 29 -17.77 -2.82 0.98
C SER A 29 -18.00 -4.25 1.49
N GLY A 30 -18.10 -4.46 2.81
CA GLY A 30 -18.38 -5.77 3.42
C GLY A 30 -17.18 -6.73 3.53
N ALA A 31 -15.97 -6.28 3.19
CA ALA A 31 -14.74 -7.06 3.36
C ALA A 31 -14.19 -6.94 4.80
N GLU A 32 -13.77 -8.06 5.41
CA GLU A 32 -13.08 -8.05 6.70
C GLU A 32 -11.61 -7.71 6.51
N ILE A 33 -11.29 -6.41 6.60
CA ILE A 33 -9.92 -5.91 6.43
C ILE A 33 -9.33 -5.55 7.79
N ARG A 34 -8.15 -6.10 8.08
CA ARG A 34 -7.36 -5.77 9.26
C ARG A 34 -6.15 -4.99 8.85
N ASP A 35 -6.06 -3.75 9.30
CA ASP A 35 -4.90 -2.91 9.06
C ASP A 35 -3.87 -3.05 10.17
N SER A 36 -2.60 -3.06 9.79
CA SER A 36 -1.45 -2.97 10.70
C SER A 36 -0.64 -1.67 10.49
N SER A 37 -1.26 -0.65 9.88
CA SER A 37 -0.62 0.63 9.59
C SER A 37 -0.25 1.40 10.86
N ILE A 38 0.92 2.05 10.86
CA ILE A 38 1.37 2.89 11.97
C ILE A 38 0.97 4.34 11.67
N THR A 39 -0.05 4.83 12.34
CA THR A 39 -0.46 6.26 12.29
C THR A 39 0.20 7.05 13.41
N SER A 40 0.18 8.37 13.33
CA SER A 40 0.64 9.29 14.38
C SER A 40 -0.12 9.13 15.71
N GLU A 41 -1.34 8.62 15.65
CA GLU A 41 -2.16 8.28 16.83
C GLU A 41 -1.70 6.99 17.53
N THR A 42 -0.92 6.14 16.83
CA THR A 42 -0.30 4.99 17.46
C THR A 42 0.80 5.54 18.38
N PRO A 43 0.75 5.29 19.70
CA PRO A 43 1.63 5.91 20.68
C PRO A 43 3.04 5.30 20.61
N ASN A 44 3.69 5.47 19.47
CA ASN A 44 5.03 4.99 19.28
C ASN A 44 5.97 6.11 19.67
N ASN A 45 6.39 6.10 20.93
CA ASN A 45 7.44 6.95 21.48
C ASN A 45 8.84 6.58 20.90
N ALA A 46 8.85 6.02 19.69
CA ALA A 46 9.99 5.47 19.00
C ALA A 46 10.78 6.61 18.37
N LYS A 47 11.64 7.26 19.16
CA LYS A 47 12.58 8.27 18.66
C LYS A 47 13.74 7.66 17.86
N SER A 48 13.85 6.32 17.84
CA SER A 48 14.94 5.61 17.20
C SER A 48 14.50 5.01 15.87
N PRO A 49 15.16 5.37 14.74
CA PRO A 49 14.79 4.87 13.42
C PRO A 49 14.89 3.33 13.33
N ASP A 50 15.88 2.72 13.99
CA ASP A 50 16.01 1.26 14.02
C ASP A 50 14.80 0.54 14.65
N TYR A 51 14.18 1.16 15.66
CA TYR A 51 13.00 0.60 16.30
C TYR A 51 11.77 0.71 15.39
N ILE A 52 11.60 1.86 14.72
CA ILE A 52 10.52 2.06 13.74
C ILE A 52 10.65 1.03 12.62
N ARG A 53 11.86 0.84 12.07
CA ARG A 53 12.13 -0.18 11.05
C ARG A 53 11.74 -1.57 11.52
N LYS A 54 12.10 -1.93 12.76
CA LYS A 54 11.74 -3.24 13.31
C LYS A 54 10.23 -3.42 13.45
N LEU A 55 9.52 -2.40 13.92
CA LEU A 55 8.07 -2.45 14.03
C LEU A 55 7.41 -2.55 12.67
N LEU A 56 7.81 -1.72 11.70
CA LEU A 56 7.34 -1.79 10.32
C LEU A 56 7.61 -3.17 9.72
N ALA A 57 8.80 -3.73 9.94
CA ALA A 57 9.14 -5.07 9.49
C ALA A 57 8.19 -6.13 10.06
N ASP A 58 7.87 -6.07 11.35
CA ASP A 58 6.94 -7.00 12.01
C ASP A 58 5.50 -6.83 11.48
N GLN A 59 5.05 -5.58 11.28
CA GLN A 59 3.71 -5.28 10.73
C GLN A 59 3.58 -5.73 9.27
N ILE A 60 4.61 -5.47 8.45
CA ILE A 60 4.69 -5.95 7.07
C ILE A 60 4.73 -7.47 7.07
N ARG A 61 5.49 -8.10 7.96
CA ARG A 61 5.58 -9.57 8.04
C ARG A 61 4.23 -10.20 8.37
N TRP A 62 3.50 -9.63 9.32
CA TRP A 62 2.16 -10.05 9.72
C TRP A 62 1.11 -9.82 8.62
N ALA A 63 1.23 -8.72 7.88
CA ALA A 63 0.36 -8.44 6.74
C ALA A 63 0.69 -9.34 5.55
N GLY A 64 -0.34 -9.94 4.94
CA GLY A 64 -0.17 -10.70 3.70
C GLY A 64 -0.11 -9.79 2.48
N LYS A 65 -0.71 -8.60 2.58
CA LYS A 65 -0.88 -7.65 1.48
C LYS A 65 -0.44 -6.26 1.94
N ILE A 66 0.11 -5.48 1.04
CA ILE A 66 0.63 -4.14 1.31
C ILE A 66 -0.10 -3.18 0.39
N ILE A 67 -0.65 -2.13 0.96
CA ILE A 67 -1.27 -1.04 0.24
C ILE A 67 -0.36 0.17 0.39
N VAL A 68 0.05 0.77 -0.71
CA VAL A 68 0.86 2.00 -0.70
C VAL A 68 -0.02 3.14 -1.19
N ILE A 69 -0.29 4.11 -0.33
CA ILE A 69 -1.01 5.32 -0.71
C ILE A 69 -0.03 6.24 -1.43
N ILE A 70 -0.29 6.50 -2.70
CA ILE A 70 0.47 7.44 -3.51
C ILE A 70 -0.18 8.81 -3.32
N SER A 71 0.39 9.62 -2.44
CA SER A 71 0.05 11.03 -2.19
C SER A 71 1.09 11.98 -2.83
N PRO A 72 0.76 13.28 -3.04
CA PRO A 72 1.75 14.22 -3.53
C PRO A 72 2.90 14.30 -2.53
N ASP A 73 4.14 14.19 -3.00
CA ASP A 73 5.38 14.04 -2.19
C ASP A 73 5.66 12.64 -1.58
N THR A 74 4.87 11.59 -1.87
CA THR A 74 5.16 10.22 -1.41
C THR A 74 6.54 9.71 -1.85
N LYS A 75 6.92 9.99 -3.10
CA LYS A 75 8.24 9.63 -3.65
C LYS A 75 9.45 10.18 -2.91
N ASN A 76 9.27 11.26 -2.13
CA ASN A 76 10.37 11.91 -1.42
C ASN A 76 10.57 11.32 -0.02
N HIS A 77 9.76 10.33 0.37
CA HIS A 77 9.75 9.79 1.72
C HIS A 77 10.54 8.48 1.82
N GLU A 78 11.74 8.56 2.40
CA GLU A 78 12.69 7.44 2.55
C GLU A 78 12.10 6.17 3.19
N TRP A 79 11.07 6.32 4.03
CA TRP A 79 10.42 5.18 4.67
C TRP A 79 9.57 4.37 3.69
N VAL A 80 8.92 5.01 2.71
CA VAL A 80 8.05 4.33 1.74
C VAL A 80 8.89 3.41 0.86
N ASP A 81 10.02 3.93 0.36
CA ASP A 81 10.98 3.14 -0.41
C ASP A 81 11.48 1.93 0.38
N TRP A 82 11.86 2.16 1.65
CA TRP A 82 12.32 1.09 2.53
C TRP A 82 11.24 0.02 2.78
N GLU A 83 9.98 0.40 2.94
CA GLU A 83 8.86 -0.53 3.13
C GLU A 83 8.66 -1.41 1.89
N ILE A 84 8.71 -0.83 0.69
CA ILE A 84 8.59 -1.55 -0.58
C ILE A 84 9.79 -2.49 -0.79
N GLU A 85 11.01 -2.02 -0.51
CA GLU A 85 12.21 -2.86 -0.58
C GLU A 85 12.18 -4.01 0.44
N TYR A 86 11.65 -3.76 1.64
CA TYR A 86 11.50 -4.79 2.65
C TYR A 86 10.42 -5.80 2.25
N ALA A 87 9.28 -5.33 1.75
CA ALA A 87 8.20 -6.15 1.22
C ALA A 87 8.68 -7.11 0.13
N ARG A 88 9.51 -6.61 -0.78
CA ARG A 88 10.12 -7.37 -1.88
C ARG A 88 10.89 -8.61 -1.39
N LYS A 89 11.42 -8.60 -0.17
CA LYS A 89 12.11 -9.77 0.40
C LYS A 89 11.18 -10.97 0.61
N PHE A 90 9.86 -10.75 0.54
CA PHE A 90 8.85 -11.78 0.72
C PHE A 90 8.11 -12.00 -0.61
N PRO A 91 8.29 -13.15 -1.28
CA PRO A 91 7.64 -13.43 -2.56
C PRO A 91 6.12 -13.61 -2.45
N ASP A 92 5.62 -13.95 -1.25
CA ASP A 92 4.19 -14.16 -0.98
C ASP A 92 3.43 -12.85 -0.70
N LYS A 93 4.11 -11.70 -0.67
CA LYS A 93 3.47 -10.42 -0.37
C LYS A 93 3.00 -9.74 -1.64
N ARG A 94 1.72 -9.36 -1.63
CA ARG A 94 1.11 -8.61 -2.72
C ARG A 94 1.18 -7.12 -2.44
N ILE A 95 1.79 -6.35 -3.33
CA ILE A 95 1.93 -4.89 -3.23
C ILE A 95 0.86 -4.24 -4.12
N VAL A 96 0.05 -3.35 -3.56
CA VAL A 96 -1.03 -2.65 -4.25
C VAL A 96 -0.83 -1.15 -4.07
N GLY A 97 -0.59 -0.42 -5.16
CA GLY A 97 -0.57 1.04 -5.16
C GLY A 97 -1.99 1.61 -5.23
N VAL A 98 -2.26 2.67 -4.47
CA VAL A 98 -3.54 3.39 -4.50
C VAL A 98 -3.28 4.86 -4.73
N TRP A 99 -3.82 5.41 -5.81
CA TRP A 99 -3.72 6.85 -6.10
C TRP A 99 -4.57 7.65 -5.11
N ALA A 100 -3.96 8.52 -4.32
CA ALA A 100 -4.68 9.49 -3.52
C ALA A 100 -5.31 10.58 -4.42
N PRO A 101 -6.43 11.19 -4.00
CA PRO A 101 -7.07 12.25 -4.77
C PRO A 101 -6.12 13.44 -4.96
N GLY A 102 -5.97 13.89 -6.21
CA GLY A 102 -5.10 15.02 -6.56
C GLY A 102 -3.64 14.67 -6.84
N THR A 103 -3.32 13.39 -7.01
CA THR A 103 -1.96 12.94 -7.37
C THR A 103 -1.73 12.80 -8.86
N THR A 104 -0.45 12.79 -9.21
CA THR A 104 0.02 12.59 -10.58
C THR A 104 0.97 11.41 -10.64
N HIS A 105 1.23 10.92 -11.86
CA HIS A 105 2.13 9.78 -12.06
C HIS A 105 3.55 10.06 -11.55
N ASP A 106 3.93 11.35 -11.53
CA ASP A 106 5.22 11.81 -11.05
C ASP A 106 5.39 11.64 -9.53
N ASP A 107 4.29 11.45 -8.77
CA ASP A 107 4.30 11.25 -7.31
C ASP A 107 4.54 9.78 -6.90
N MET A 108 4.51 8.86 -7.86
CA MET A 108 4.71 7.44 -7.61
C MET A 108 6.19 7.14 -7.37
N PRO A 109 6.52 6.44 -6.27
CA PRO A 109 7.90 6.01 -6.04
C PRO A 109 8.32 4.97 -7.10
N GLU A 110 9.55 5.10 -7.62
CA GLU A 110 10.16 4.15 -8.56
C GLU A 110 10.04 2.68 -8.11
N PRO A 111 10.35 2.29 -6.85
CA PRO A 111 10.20 0.91 -6.44
C PRO A 111 8.75 0.42 -6.47
N LEU A 112 7.76 1.32 -6.35
CA LEU A 112 6.36 0.93 -6.49
C LEU A 112 6.02 0.60 -7.96
N ASP A 113 6.50 1.38 -8.93
CA ASP A 113 6.25 1.09 -10.35
C ASP A 113 6.85 -0.27 -10.76
N ASP A 114 8.03 -0.60 -10.23
CA ASP A 114 8.73 -1.85 -10.54
C ASP A 114 8.13 -3.08 -9.85
N TYR A 115 7.61 -2.94 -8.62
CA TYR A 115 7.22 -4.08 -7.77
C TYR A 115 5.73 -4.17 -7.46
N ALA A 116 4.92 -3.13 -7.72
CA ALA A 116 3.49 -3.19 -7.48
C ALA A 116 2.85 -4.27 -8.33
N ASN A 117 1.99 -5.09 -7.72
CA ASN A 117 1.19 -6.06 -8.47
C ASN A 117 -0.01 -5.42 -9.16
N ALA A 118 -0.59 -4.42 -8.52
CA ALA A 118 -1.73 -3.67 -9.01
C ALA A 118 -1.59 -2.22 -8.57
N VAL A 119 -2.04 -1.29 -9.40
CA VAL A 119 -2.13 0.13 -9.08
C VAL A 119 -3.53 0.60 -9.43
N VAL A 120 -4.30 0.98 -8.41
CA VAL A 120 -5.72 1.32 -8.55
C VAL A 120 -5.98 2.77 -8.13
N ASN A 121 -7.09 3.33 -8.60
CA ASN A 121 -7.57 4.62 -8.12
C ASN A 121 -8.19 4.50 -6.72
N TRP A 122 -8.50 5.65 -6.10
CA TRP A 122 -9.17 5.77 -4.80
C TRP A 122 -10.62 5.22 -4.85
N ASP A 123 -10.77 3.91 -4.95
CA ASP A 123 -12.06 3.22 -5.04
C ASP A 123 -12.02 1.88 -4.29
N ALA A 124 -12.97 1.65 -3.39
CA ALA A 124 -12.98 0.45 -2.55
C ALA A 124 -13.15 -0.85 -3.34
N GLN A 125 -13.97 -0.85 -4.39
CA GLN A 125 -14.17 -2.05 -5.20
C GLN A 125 -12.88 -2.38 -5.96
N ALA A 126 -12.24 -1.39 -6.55
CA ALA A 126 -10.96 -1.57 -7.26
C ALA A 126 -9.85 -2.07 -6.31
N ILE A 127 -9.79 -1.55 -5.08
CA ILE A 127 -8.83 -1.99 -4.06
C ILE A 127 -9.10 -3.42 -3.63
N ILE A 128 -10.36 -3.77 -3.35
CA ILE A 128 -10.72 -5.14 -2.93
C ILE A 128 -10.41 -6.13 -4.05
N ASP A 129 -10.80 -5.83 -5.28
CA ASP A 129 -10.43 -6.59 -6.47
C ASP A 129 -8.90 -6.81 -6.54
N ALA A 130 -8.12 -5.75 -6.33
CA ALA A 130 -6.67 -5.81 -6.34
C ALA A 130 -6.14 -6.68 -5.19
N LEU A 131 -6.73 -6.59 -4.00
CA LEU A 131 -6.39 -7.42 -2.85
C LEU A 131 -6.76 -8.89 -3.08
N GLU A 132 -7.87 -9.19 -3.77
CA GLU A 132 -8.30 -10.56 -4.11
C GLU A 132 -7.41 -11.23 -5.17
N GLY A 133 -6.53 -10.46 -5.83
CA GLY A 133 -5.54 -10.99 -6.77
C GLY A 133 -5.69 -10.48 -8.19
N LYS A 134 -6.57 -9.50 -8.44
CA LYS A 134 -6.73 -8.89 -9.77
C LYS A 134 -5.57 -7.95 -10.06
N ASP A 135 -4.81 -8.21 -11.11
CA ASP A 135 -3.71 -7.37 -11.56
C ASP A 135 -4.26 -6.19 -12.38
N ASN A 136 -4.90 -5.23 -11.70
CA ASN A 136 -5.43 -4.01 -12.33
C ASN A 136 -4.40 -2.89 -12.24
N TRP A 137 -4.15 -2.25 -13.37
CA TRP A 137 -3.35 -1.03 -13.43
C TRP A 137 -4.21 0.10 -13.96
N THR A 138 -4.17 1.23 -13.27
CA THR A 138 -4.90 2.43 -13.63
C THR A 138 -4.00 3.63 -13.46
N ALA A 139 -4.11 4.56 -14.40
CA ALA A 139 -3.49 5.87 -14.30
C ALA A 139 -4.21 6.71 -13.23
N PRO A 140 -3.55 7.74 -12.67
CA PRO A 140 -4.17 8.69 -11.73
C PRO A 140 -5.36 9.45 -12.35
N SER A 141 -5.47 9.45 -13.69
CA SER A 141 -6.61 10.02 -14.42
C SER A 141 -7.86 9.12 -14.43
N GLY A 142 -7.81 7.93 -13.85
CA GLY A 142 -8.90 6.95 -13.94
C GLY A 142 -8.85 6.05 -15.18
N THR A 143 -7.87 6.25 -16.07
CA THR A 143 -7.77 5.46 -17.31
C THR A 143 -7.11 4.11 -17.02
N PRO A 144 -7.61 2.97 -17.54
CA PRO A 144 -6.92 1.70 -17.42
C PRO A 144 -5.55 1.77 -18.11
N ALA A 145 -4.51 1.40 -17.37
CA ALA A 145 -3.13 1.34 -17.83
C ALA A 145 -2.74 -0.11 -18.13
N PRO A 146 -1.82 -0.36 -19.08
CA PRO A 146 -1.32 -1.71 -19.31
C PRO A 146 -0.66 -2.24 -18.04
N VAL A 147 -0.97 -3.49 -17.68
CA VAL A 147 -0.33 -4.17 -16.55
C VAL A 147 1.17 -4.23 -16.83
N GLN A 148 1.96 -3.55 -16.01
CA GLN A 148 3.42 -3.61 -16.09
C GLN A 148 3.83 -5.08 -15.92
N SER A 149 4.65 -5.59 -16.83
CA SER A 149 5.16 -6.96 -16.75
C SER A 149 6.23 -7.00 -15.67
N ILE A 150 5.79 -7.16 -14.42
CA ILE A 150 6.70 -7.31 -13.28
C ILE A 150 7.52 -8.57 -13.55
N PRO A 151 8.86 -8.48 -13.67
CA PRO A 151 9.71 -9.66 -13.77
C PRO A 151 9.64 -10.38 -12.42
N ARG A 152 8.63 -11.23 -12.23
CA ARG A 152 8.60 -12.20 -11.14
C ARG A 152 9.83 -13.06 -11.36
N ALA A 153 10.83 -12.91 -10.51
CA ALA A 153 12.01 -13.76 -10.54
C ALA A 153 11.50 -15.20 -10.47
N ALA A 154 11.59 -15.90 -11.61
CA ALA A 154 11.28 -17.32 -11.67
C ALA A 154 12.21 -18.04 -10.70
N CYS A 155 11.63 -18.91 -9.88
CA CYS A 155 12.34 -19.82 -8.99
C CYS A 155 13.39 -20.66 -9.74
#